data_AF-A0A9X1PE69-F1
#
_entry.id   AF-A0A9X1PE69-F1
#
_cell.length_a   1.000
_cell.length_b   1.000
_cell.length_c   1.000
_cell.angle_alpha   90.00
_cell.angle_beta   90.00
_cell.angle_gamma   90.00
#
_symmetry.space_group_name_H-M   'P 1'
#
loop_
_entity.id
_entity.type
_entity.pdbx_description
1 polymer ?
#
loop_
_entity_poly.entity_id
_entity_poly.type
_entity_poly.pdbx_seq_one_letter_code
_entity_poly.pdbx_strand_id
1 'polypeptide(L)'
;MANKLSSRLQEIVDALPLKEGMRILEIGCGSGAAAREVAKRVPGGSVLGIDRSSKAIRQAIENNKAEIASGVLAFRTESIENFELQAGEEQFDFAFSVRVGALDGRHPEIERQAIEKIRKALKRNGKLYIDGGNPLKLLDIRDR
;
A
#
# COMPACT_ATOMS: atom_id res chain seq x y z
N MET A 1 -2.75 6.94 -22.94
CA MET A 1 -1.80 7.94 -22.38
C MET A 1 -1.60 7.60 -20.92
N ALA A 2 -0.36 7.35 -20.47
CA ALA A 2 -0.10 7.14 -19.05
C ALA A 2 -0.37 8.46 -18.32
N ASN A 3 -1.44 8.51 -17.51
CA ASN A 3 -1.73 9.70 -16.72
C ASN A 3 -0.53 9.97 -15.79
N LYS A 4 0.06 11.15 -15.94
CA LYS A 4 1.13 11.67 -15.08
C LYS A 4 0.64 11.65 -13.63
N LEU A 5 1.47 11.15 -12.73
CA LEU A 5 1.17 11.12 -11.30
C LEU A 5 0.96 12.57 -10.81
N SER A 6 0.00 12.79 -9.92
CA SER A 6 -0.20 14.12 -9.34
C SER A 6 1.01 14.51 -8.49
N SER A 7 1.34 15.81 -8.42
CA SER A 7 2.53 16.27 -7.66
C SER A 7 2.54 15.76 -6.22
N ARG A 8 1.38 15.72 -5.57
CA ARG A 8 1.24 15.19 -4.22
C ARG A 8 1.57 13.70 -4.12
N LEU A 9 1.05 12.88 -5.04
CA LEU A 9 1.39 11.46 -5.06
C LEU A 9 2.88 11.26 -5.42
N GLN A 10 3.43 12.12 -6.25
CA GLN A 10 4.86 12.11 -6.59
C GLN A 10 5.72 12.32 -5.34
N GLU A 11 5.45 13.37 -4.56
CA GLU A 11 6.16 13.67 -3.30
C GLU A 11 6.07 12.53 -2.30
N ILE A 12 4.89 11.89 -2.18
CA ILE A 12 4.70 10.75 -1.29
C ILE A 12 5.58 9.57 -1.74
N VAL A 13 5.56 9.23 -3.03
CA VAL A 13 6.36 8.12 -3.56
C VAL A 13 7.86 8.41 -3.44
N ASP A 14 8.28 9.66 -3.64
CA ASP A 14 9.67 10.09 -3.48
C ASP A 14 10.18 9.97 -2.04
N ALA A 15 9.29 10.09 -1.05
CA ALA A 15 9.63 9.97 0.37
C ALA A 15 9.66 8.52 0.88
N LEU A 16 9.19 7.54 0.10
CA LEU A 16 9.19 6.14 0.50
C LEU A 16 10.61 5.54 0.45
N PRO A 17 10.98 4.63 1.36
CA PRO A 17 12.30 4.02 1.41
C PRO A 17 12.44 2.89 0.38
N LEU A 18 12.14 3.15 -0.89
CA LEU A 18 12.10 2.15 -1.96
C LEU A 18 13.48 1.56 -2.21
N LYS A 19 13.54 0.23 -2.25
CA LYS A 19 14.74 -0.53 -2.62
C LYS A 19 14.34 -1.71 -3.51
N GLU A 20 15.27 -2.15 -4.33
CA GLU A 20 15.17 -3.37 -5.13
C GLU A 20 14.75 -4.58 -4.28
N GLY A 21 13.92 -5.46 -4.85
CA GLY A 21 13.46 -6.69 -4.22
C GLY A 21 12.40 -6.52 -3.13
N MET A 22 11.99 -5.29 -2.79
CA MET A 22 11.00 -5.07 -1.74
C MET A 22 9.60 -5.54 -2.16
N ARG A 23 8.89 -6.14 -1.20
CA ARG A 23 7.45 -6.43 -1.31
C ARG A 23 6.68 -5.40 -0.50
N ILE A 24 5.82 -4.63 -1.16
CA ILE A 24 5.17 -3.44 -0.58
C ILE A 24 3.65 -3.58 -0.59
N LEU A 25 3.00 -3.13 0.49
CA LEU A 25 1.54 -3.05 0.59
C LEU A 25 1.07 -1.60 0.46
N GLU A 26 0.23 -1.29 -0.53
CA GLU A 26 -0.52 -0.03 -0.58
C GLU A 26 -1.93 -0.25 -0.02
N ILE A 27 -2.30 0.51 1.01
CA ILE A 27 -3.62 0.50 1.62
C ILE A 27 -4.44 1.66 1.06
N GLY A 28 -5.63 1.37 0.55
CA GLY A 28 -6.51 2.34 -0.11
C GLY A 28 -5.96 2.81 -1.44
N CYS A 29 -5.60 1.86 -2.32
CA CYS A 29 -4.84 2.14 -3.55
C CYS A 29 -5.62 2.93 -4.63
N GLY A 30 -6.95 3.08 -4.49
CA GLY A 30 -7.76 3.80 -5.47
C GLY A 30 -7.60 3.21 -6.87
N SER A 31 -7.17 4.03 -7.84
CA SER A 31 -6.94 3.60 -9.22
C SER A 31 -5.56 2.95 -9.46
N GLY A 32 -4.78 2.69 -8.41
CA GLY A 32 -3.46 2.05 -8.47
C GLY A 32 -2.35 2.93 -9.05
N ALA A 33 -2.52 4.26 -9.09
CA ALA A 33 -1.54 5.15 -9.70
C ALA A 33 -0.22 5.20 -8.91
N ALA A 34 -0.29 5.24 -7.57
CA ALA A 34 0.88 5.22 -6.70
C ALA A 34 1.52 3.83 -6.68
N ALA A 35 0.75 2.74 -6.50
CA ALA A 35 1.25 1.37 -6.65
C ALA A 35 2.08 1.18 -7.93
N ARG A 36 1.56 1.63 -9.08
CA ARG A 36 2.28 1.52 -10.35
C ARG A 36 3.61 2.27 -10.34
N GLU A 37 3.64 3.49 -9.81
CA GLU A 37 4.89 4.26 -9.74
C GLU A 37 5.89 3.62 -8.77
N VAL A 38 5.42 3.07 -7.65
CA VAL A 38 6.26 2.33 -6.70
C VAL A 38 6.84 1.07 -7.36
N ALA A 39 6.03 0.28 -8.07
CA ALA A 39 6.49 -0.95 -8.74
C ALA A 39 7.61 -0.69 -9.76
N LYS A 40 7.56 0.45 -10.49
CA LYS A 40 8.63 0.84 -11.42
C LYS A 40 9.97 1.12 -10.75
N ARG A 41 9.96 1.49 -9.46
CA ARG A 41 11.14 1.90 -8.68
C ARG A 41 11.67 0.78 -7.80
N VAL A 42 11.04 -0.39 -7.85
CA VAL A 42 11.35 -1.56 -7.03
C VAL A 42 11.58 -2.74 -7.97
N PRO A 43 12.67 -2.73 -8.77
CA PRO A 43 13.01 -3.85 -9.64
C PRO A 43 13.13 -5.13 -8.80
N GLY A 44 12.78 -6.27 -9.37
CA GLY A 44 12.82 -7.57 -8.67
C GLY A 44 11.86 -7.70 -7.47
N GLY A 45 11.08 -6.68 -7.13
CA GLY A 45 10.08 -6.73 -6.07
C GLY A 45 8.65 -6.63 -6.60
N SER A 46 7.70 -6.34 -5.72
CA SER A 46 6.28 -6.30 -6.06
C SER A 46 5.47 -5.39 -5.15
N VAL A 47 4.33 -4.91 -5.64
CA VAL A 47 3.36 -4.14 -4.84
C VAL A 47 2.00 -4.82 -4.89
N LEU A 48 1.40 -5.02 -3.71
CA LEU A 48 -0.01 -5.35 -3.57
C LEU A 48 -0.79 -4.08 -3.20
N GLY A 49 -1.75 -3.68 -4.02
CA GLY A 49 -2.71 -2.64 -3.68
C GLY A 49 -4.01 -3.23 -3.15
N ILE A 50 -4.49 -2.75 -2.01
CA ILE A 50 -5.83 -3.10 -1.49
C ILE A 50 -6.73 -1.88 -1.42
N ASP A 51 -8.02 -2.07 -1.70
CA ASP A 51 -9.04 -1.04 -1.52
C ASP A 51 -10.38 -1.71 -1.22
N ARG A 52 -11.15 -1.15 -0.28
CA ARG A 52 -12.49 -1.67 0.05
C ARG A 52 -13.49 -1.48 -1.09
N SER A 53 -13.23 -0.54 -2.00
CA SER A 53 -14.09 -0.25 -3.14
C SER A 53 -13.78 -1.20 -4.30
N SER A 54 -14.69 -2.13 -4.57
CA SER A 54 -14.60 -3.01 -5.75
C SER A 54 -14.54 -2.22 -7.06
N LYS A 55 -15.15 -1.02 -7.10
CA LYS A 55 -15.07 -0.10 -8.24
C LYS A 55 -13.64 0.43 -8.41
N ALA A 56 -12.98 0.81 -7.33
CA ALA A 56 -11.60 1.29 -7.37
C ALA A 56 -10.66 0.18 -7.87
N ILE A 57 -10.80 -1.03 -7.35
CA ILE A 57 -9.99 -2.18 -7.76
C ILE A 57 -10.21 -2.56 -9.23
N ARG A 58 -11.46 -2.54 -9.74
CA ARG A 58 -11.69 -2.73 -11.18
C ARG A 58 -10.93 -1.68 -12.00
N GLN A 59 -10.98 -0.41 -11.58
CA GLN A 59 -10.24 0.64 -12.27
C GLN A 59 -8.72 0.45 -12.17
N ALA A 60 -8.21 0.03 -11.02
CA ALA A 60 -6.80 -0.25 -10.80
C ALA A 60 -6.32 -1.40 -11.70
N ILE A 61 -7.09 -2.47 -11.82
CA ILE A 61 -6.77 -3.59 -12.72
C ILE A 61 -6.74 -3.11 -14.17
N GLU A 62 -7.77 -2.37 -14.60
CA GLU A 62 -7.84 -1.87 -15.98
C GLU A 62 -6.69 -0.92 -16.33
N ASN A 63 -6.24 -0.10 -15.38
CA ASN A 63 -5.19 0.89 -15.59
C ASN A 63 -3.76 0.31 -15.59
N ASN A 64 -3.57 -0.91 -15.07
CA ASN A 64 -2.26 -1.46 -14.75
C ASN A 64 -2.08 -2.89 -15.30
N LYS A 65 -2.76 -3.23 -16.41
CA LYS A 65 -2.73 -4.57 -17.00
C LYS A 65 -1.31 -5.05 -17.33
N ALA A 66 -0.44 -4.14 -17.79
CA ALA A 66 0.92 -4.49 -18.17
C ALA A 66 1.76 -4.90 -16.95
N GLU A 67 1.69 -4.13 -15.86
CA GLU A 67 2.41 -4.41 -14.62
C GLU A 67 1.86 -5.63 -13.87
N ILE A 68 0.55 -5.89 -14.00
CA ILE A 68 -0.06 -7.12 -13.49
C ILE A 68 0.43 -8.32 -14.29
N ALA A 69 0.44 -8.23 -15.63
CA ALA A 69 0.92 -9.30 -16.49
C ALA A 69 2.41 -9.61 -16.28
N SER A 70 3.22 -8.62 -15.89
CA SER A 70 4.62 -8.82 -15.54
C SER A 70 4.85 -9.29 -14.10
N GLY A 71 3.79 -9.43 -13.30
CA GLY A 71 3.85 -9.92 -11.92
C GLY A 71 4.35 -8.93 -10.87
N VAL A 72 4.61 -7.67 -11.23
CA VAL A 72 5.12 -6.66 -10.29
C VAL A 72 4.00 -5.92 -9.54
N LEU A 73 2.75 -6.05 -10.02
CA LEU A 73 1.56 -5.51 -9.37
C LEU A 73 0.46 -6.55 -9.20
N ALA A 74 -0.20 -6.49 -8.04
CA ALA A 74 -1.45 -7.19 -7.79
C ALA A 74 -2.43 -6.26 -7.07
N PHE A 75 -3.73 -6.54 -7.20
CA PHE A 75 -4.78 -5.79 -6.53
C PHE A 75 -5.82 -6.70 -5.88
N ARG A 76 -6.30 -6.33 -4.68
CA ARG A 76 -7.39 -7.04 -3.97
C ARG A 76 -8.48 -6.09 -3.51
N THR A 77 -9.72 -6.51 -3.67
CA THR A 77 -10.87 -5.80 -3.06
C THR A 77 -10.98 -6.23 -1.61
N GLU A 78 -10.41 -5.43 -0.72
CA GLU A 78 -10.28 -5.77 0.68
C GLU A 78 -10.13 -4.51 1.53
N SER A 79 -10.75 -4.52 2.71
CA SER A 79 -10.55 -3.47 3.70
C SER A 79 -9.40 -3.88 4.63
N ILE A 80 -8.60 -2.93 5.09
CA ILE A 80 -7.41 -3.26 5.89
C ILE A 80 -7.75 -3.97 7.21
N GLU A 81 -8.92 -3.70 7.77
CA GLU A 81 -9.42 -4.31 9.01
C GLU A 81 -9.71 -5.82 8.85
N ASN A 82 -9.94 -6.26 7.61
CA ASN A 82 -10.20 -7.66 7.27
C ASN A 82 -9.00 -8.34 6.60
N PHE A 83 -7.96 -7.58 6.26
CA PHE A 83 -6.82 -8.06 5.49
C PHE A 83 -6.10 -9.22 6.18
N GLU A 84 -5.85 -10.28 5.43
CA GLU A 84 -5.01 -11.41 5.85
C GLU A 84 -4.07 -11.84 4.72
N LEU A 85 -2.87 -12.28 5.09
CA LEU A 85 -1.97 -12.95 4.15
C LEU A 85 -2.59 -14.28 3.74
N GLN A 86 -2.60 -14.56 2.44
CA GLN A 86 -3.04 -15.86 1.94
C GLN A 86 -1.99 -16.92 2.28
N ALA A 87 -2.41 -18.19 2.29
CA ALA A 87 -1.50 -19.30 2.59
C ALA A 87 -0.30 -19.30 1.63
N GLY A 88 0.91 -19.26 2.20
CA GLY A 88 2.16 -19.21 1.44
C GLY A 88 2.60 -17.81 0.99
N GLU A 89 1.85 -16.75 1.29
CA GLU A 89 2.32 -15.39 1.04
C GLU A 89 3.36 -14.95 2.04
N GLU A 90 4.43 -14.33 1.52
CA GLU A 90 5.43 -13.67 2.35
C GLU A 90 4.88 -12.41 3.01
N GLN A 91 5.57 -11.93 4.04
CA GLN A 91 5.28 -10.64 4.66
C GLN A 91 5.84 -9.47 3.83
N PHE A 92 5.27 -8.28 4.01
CA PHE A 92 5.70 -7.05 3.33
C PHE A 92 6.85 -6.36 4.06
N ASP A 93 7.77 -5.75 3.31
CA ASP A 93 8.85 -4.93 3.84
C ASP A 93 8.34 -3.65 4.50
N PHE A 94 7.32 -3.03 3.91
CA PHE A 94 6.58 -1.93 4.53
C PHE A 94 5.18 -1.80 3.91
N ALA A 95 4.30 -1.07 4.60
CA ALA A 95 3.03 -0.64 4.08
C ALA A 95 2.97 0.88 3.99
N PHE A 96 2.19 1.41 3.04
CA PHE A 96 1.88 2.82 3.00
C PHE A 96 0.40 3.08 2.68
N SER A 97 -0.10 4.25 3.07
CA SER A 97 -1.48 4.64 2.83
C SER A 97 -1.59 6.13 2.53
N VAL A 98 -2.52 6.49 1.63
CA VAL A 98 -2.75 7.86 1.20
C VAL A 98 -4.21 8.26 1.46
N ARG A 99 -4.46 9.04 2.53
CA ARG A 99 -5.81 9.48 2.95
C ARG A 99 -6.82 8.33 3.13
N VAL A 100 -6.47 7.34 3.95
CA VAL A 100 -7.34 6.20 4.25
C VAL A 100 -8.07 6.43 5.57
N GLY A 101 -9.40 6.39 5.54
CA GLY A 101 -10.25 6.66 6.70
C GLY A 101 -10.01 5.75 7.91
N ALA A 102 -9.54 4.51 7.67
CA ALA A 102 -9.17 3.58 8.72
C ALA A 102 -7.91 3.98 9.50
N LEU A 103 -7.11 4.91 8.97
CA LEU A 103 -5.79 5.29 9.47
C LEU A 103 -5.65 6.79 9.73
N ASP A 104 -6.78 7.52 9.81
CA ASP A 104 -6.80 8.98 9.98
C ASP A 104 -7.12 9.45 11.41
N GLY A 105 -7.25 8.52 12.35
CA GLY A 105 -7.50 8.78 13.77
C GLY A 105 -8.94 9.15 14.14
N ARG A 106 -9.88 9.23 13.18
CA ARG A 106 -11.29 9.57 13.48
C ARG A 106 -12.06 8.42 14.13
N HIS A 107 -11.58 7.19 13.96
CA HIS A 107 -12.24 5.98 14.45
C HIS A 107 -11.23 5.06 15.16
N PRO A 108 -10.98 5.25 16.48
CA PRO A 108 -9.90 4.57 17.20
C PRO A 108 -10.01 3.03 17.19
N GLU A 109 -11.22 2.48 17.25
CA GLU A 109 -11.42 1.02 17.20
C GLU A 109 -11.05 0.43 15.83
N ILE A 110 -11.44 1.12 14.76
CA ILE A 110 -11.11 0.74 13.38
C ILE A 110 -9.60 0.85 13.16
N GLU A 111 -8.99 1.94 13.62
CA GLU A 111 -7.55 2.15 13.51
C GLU A 111 -6.77 1.07 14.27
N ARG A 112 -7.22 0.70 15.48
CA ARG A 112 -6.61 -0.40 16.24
C ARG A 112 -6.68 -1.73 15.49
N GLN A 113 -7.85 -2.06 14.91
CA GLN A 113 -7.99 -3.30 14.12
C GLN A 113 -7.12 -3.27 12.87
N ALA A 114 -7.09 -2.14 12.16
CA ALA A 114 -6.23 -1.95 10.99
C ALA A 114 -4.75 -2.14 11.36
N ILE A 115 -4.27 -1.51 12.43
CA ILE A 115 -2.88 -1.64 12.89
C ILE A 115 -2.54 -3.10 13.21
N GLU A 116 -3.43 -3.84 13.89
CA GLU A 116 -3.21 -5.27 14.17
C GLU A 116 -3.07 -6.11 12.89
N LYS A 117 -3.90 -5.85 11.87
CA LYS A 117 -3.80 -6.55 10.58
C LYS A 117 -2.54 -6.17 9.82
N ILE A 118 -2.20 -4.88 9.78
CA ILE A 118 -0.96 -4.39 9.17
C ILE A 118 0.26 -5.05 9.84
N ARG A 119 0.29 -5.10 11.17
CA ARG A 119 1.39 -5.71 11.93
C ARG A 119 1.62 -7.17 11.54
N LYS A 120 0.56 -7.96 11.41
CA LYS A 120 0.64 -9.36 10.97
C LYS A 120 1.14 -9.50 9.52
N ALA A 121 0.80 -8.53 8.67
CA ALA A 121 1.19 -8.50 7.27
C ALA A 121 2.65 -8.07 7.06
N LEU A 122 3.24 -7.29 7.96
CA LEU A 122 4.61 -6.78 7.83
C LEU A 122 5.67 -7.73 8.39
N LYS A 123 6.86 -7.69 7.80
CA LYS A 123 8.07 -8.31 8.37
C LYS A 123 8.34 -7.72 9.76
N ARG A 124 9.15 -8.41 10.58
CA ARG A 124 9.51 -7.98 11.96
C ARG A 124 9.93 -6.51 12.09
N ASN A 125 10.65 -5.98 11.10
CA ASN A 125 11.15 -4.60 11.06
C ASN A 125 10.38 -3.70 10.07
N GLY A 126 9.23 -4.18 9.59
CA GLY A 126 8.42 -3.44 8.65
C GLY A 126 7.78 -2.21 9.29
N LYS A 127 7.57 -1.19 8.46
CA LYS A 127 7.05 0.12 8.91
C LYS A 127 5.77 0.47 8.17
N LEU A 128 4.95 1.32 8.79
CA LEU A 128 3.77 1.90 8.16
C LEU A 128 4.01 3.39 7.90
N TYR A 129 3.82 3.81 6.65
CA TYR A 129 3.89 5.21 6.21
C TYR A 129 2.48 5.74 5.91
N ILE A 130 2.06 6.83 6.54
CA ILE A 130 0.73 7.41 6.36
C ILE A 130 0.86 8.84 5.84
N ASP A 131 0.13 9.16 4.76
CA ASP A 131 -0.06 10.54 4.29
C ASP A 131 -0.86 11.33 5.34
N GLY A 132 -0.14 12.09 6.16
CA GLY A 132 -0.69 13.00 7.17
C GLY A 132 -0.05 14.40 7.13
N GLY A 133 0.71 14.72 6.07
CA GLY A 133 1.51 15.94 5.94
C GLY A 133 2.89 15.69 5.29
N ASN A 134 3.71 16.73 5.21
CA ASN A 134 5.14 16.64 4.86
C ASN A 134 5.98 16.90 6.13
N PRO A 135 6.77 15.92 6.63
CA PRO A 135 6.99 14.58 6.08
C PRO A 135 5.83 13.60 6.33
N LEU A 136 5.84 12.47 5.62
CA LEU A 136 4.95 11.34 5.88
C LEU A 136 5.01 10.95 7.36
N LYS A 137 3.84 10.65 7.94
CA LYS A 137 3.78 10.15 9.32
C LYS A 137 4.31 8.73 9.32
N LEU A 138 5.45 8.52 9.99
CA LEU A 138 6.01 7.20 10.22
C LEU A 138 5.42 6.63 11.50
N LEU A 139 4.72 5.50 11.39
CA LEU A 139 4.30 4.73 12.54
C LEU A 139 5.19 3.50 12.68
N ASP A 140 5.90 3.47 13.81
CA ASP A 140 6.60 2.27 14.25
C ASP A 140 5.58 1.35 14.92
N ILE A 141 5.23 0.26 14.23
CA ILE A 141 4.23 -0.70 14.68
C ILE A 141 4.85 -1.92 15.39
N ARG A 142 6.11 -1.81 15.84
CA ARG A 142 6.75 -2.84 16.66
C ARG A 142 5.98 -3.01 17.98
N ASP A 143 5.83 -4.27 18.39
CA ASP A 143 5.21 -4.64 19.66
C ASP A 143 5.87 -3.93 20.84
N ARG A 144 5.04 -3.42 21.75
CA ARG A 144 5.36 -3.41 23.18
C ARG A 144 5.05 -4.78 23.75
#